data_AF-A0A4R5C101-F1
#
_entry.id   AF-A0A4R5C101-F1
#
_cell.length_a   1.000
_cell.length_b   1.000
_cell.length_c   1.000
_cell.angle_alpha   90.00
_cell.angle_beta   90.00
_cell.angle_gamma   90.00
#
_symmetry.space_group_name_H-M   'P 1'
#
loop_
_entity.id
_entity.type
_entity.pdbx_description
1 polymer ?
#
loop_
_entity_poly.entity_id
_entity_poly.type
_entity_poly.pdbx_seq_one_letter_code
_entity_poly.pdbx_strand_id
1 'polypeptide(L)'
;MPEDLGALALRSQSRSDDRAASMLEQMADSDPLMRGHHLAAAARFRQRAGLCRDQVDDQHPVPADDTDGDGAVSGRVRTRG
;
A
#
# COMPACT_ATOMS: atom_id res chain seq x y z
N MET A 1 -10.95 23.67 -2.80
CA MET A 1 -9.72 22.86 -2.71
C MET A 1 -10.03 21.46 -3.25
N PRO A 2 -9.78 21.19 -4.54
CA PRO A 2 -10.04 19.89 -5.17
C PRO A 2 -8.98 18.81 -4.88
N GLU A 3 -7.83 19.19 -4.31
CA GLU A 3 -6.65 18.36 -4.12
C GLU A 3 -6.84 17.28 -3.02
N ASP A 4 -7.64 17.58 -1.99
CA ASP A 4 -7.88 16.68 -0.85
C ASP A 4 -8.78 15.48 -1.20
N LEU A 5 -9.67 15.63 -2.19
CA LEU A 5 -10.61 14.58 -2.59
C LEU A 5 -9.90 13.38 -3.24
N GLY A 6 -8.82 13.62 -3.99
CA GLY A 6 -8.02 12.57 -4.62
C GLY A 6 -7.29 11.72 -3.58
N ALA A 7 -6.62 12.37 -2.64
CA ALA A 7 -5.93 11.69 -1.54
C ALA A 7 -6.91 10.94 -0.61
N LEU A 8 -8.09 11.50 -0.34
CA LEU A 8 -9.12 10.84 0.45
C LEU A 8 -9.67 9.59 -0.25
N ALA A 9 -9.88 9.66 -1.57
CA ALA A 9 -10.31 8.51 -2.38
C ALA A 9 -9.26 7.39 -2.38
N LEU A 10 -7.98 7.72 -2.54
CA LEU A 10 -6.88 6.76 -2.49
C LEU A 10 -6.71 6.13 -1.09
N ARG A 11 -6.81 6.93 -0.02
CA ARG A 11 -6.80 6.41 1.36
C ARG A 11 -7.97 5.46 1.59
N SER A 12 -9.18 5.82 1.15
CA SER A 12 -10.36 4.96 1.22
C SER A 12 -10.15 3.64 0.48
N GLN A 13 -9.58 3.71 -0.74
CA GLN A 13 -9.30 2.53 -1.56
C GLN A 13 -8.27 1.61 -0.90
N SER A 14 -7.16 2.15 -0.40
CA SER A 14 -6.14 1.36 0.32
C SER A 14 -6.73 0.59 1.50
N ARG A 15 -7.61 1.24 2.28
CA ARG A 15 -8.29 0.64 3.43
C ARG A 15 -9.27 -0.45 3.04
N SER A 16 -9.95 -0.27 1.91
CA SER A 16 -10.84 -1.28 1.34
C SER A 16 -10.05 -2.51 0.85
N ASP A 17 -8.93 -2.29 0.17
CA ASP A 17 -8.06 -3.34 -0.33
C ASP A 17 -7.42 -4.14 0.83
N ASP A 18 -7.00 -3.49 1.92
CA ASP A 18 -6.52 -4.17 3.13
C ASP A 18 -7.58 -5.07 3.77
N ARG A 19 -8.82 -4.59 3.84
CA ARG A 19 -9.95 -5.37 4.35
C ARG A 19 -10.23 -6.58 3.47
N ALA A 20 -10.22 -6.39 2.14
CA ALA A 20 -10.39 -7.47 1.18
C ALA A 20 -9.28 -8.52 1.31
N ALA A 21 -8.02 -8.10 1.43
CA ALA A 21 -6.90 -9.01 1.67
C ALA A 21 -7.09 -9.84 2.96
N SER A 22 -7.45 -9.19 4.05
CA SER A 22 -7.66 -9.86 5.36
C SER A 22 -8.82 -10.85 5.31
N MET A 23 -9.89 -10.55 4.56
CA MET A 23 -11.02 -11.46 4.37
C MET A 23 -10.63 -12.68 3.53
N LEU A 24 -9.82 -12.48 2.49
CA LEU A 24 -9.30 -13.56 1.68
C LEU A 24 -8.37 -14.48 2.47
N GLU A 25 -7.55 -13.94 3.38
CA GLU A 25 -6.73 -14.77 4.27
C GLU A 25 -7.58 -15.64 5.20
N GLN A 26 -8.64 -15.08 5.78
CA GLN A 26 -9.60 -15.86 6.58
C GLN A 26 -10.29 -16.95 5.74
N MET A 27 -10.63 -16.64 4.49
CA MET A 27 -11.17 -17.65 3.58
C MET A 27 -10.15 -18.74 3.27
N ALA A 28 -8.87 -18.38 3.11
CA ALA A 28 -7.78 -19.31 2.88
C ALA A 28 -7.59 -20.30 4.05
N ASP A 29 -7.89 -19.89 5.27
CA ASP A 29 -7.89 -20.75 6.45
C ASP A 29 -9.12 -21.66 6.50
N SER A 30 -10.27 -21.21 5.97
CA SER A 30 -11.52 -22.00 5.96
C SER A 30 -11.63 -22.98 4.77
N ASP A 31 -11.03 -22.66 3.62
CA ASP A 31 -11.04 -23.48 2.41
C ASP A 31 -9.60 -23.87 2.00
N PRO A 32 -9.11 -25.04 2.47
CA PRO A 32 -7.77 -25.51 2.18
C PRO A 32 -7.56 -25.86 0.70
N LEU A 33 -8.62 -26.16 -0.06
CA LEU A 33 -8.51 -26.48 -1.50
C LEU A 33 -8.24 -25.22 -2.33
N MET A 34 -8.80 -24.08 -1.92
CA MET A 34 -8.62 -22.79 -2.59
C MET A 34 -7.62 -21.87 -1.88
N ARG A 35 -6.99 -22.33 -0.80
CA ARG A 35 -6.02 -21.57 0.01
C ARG A 35 -4.99 -20.82 -0.82
N GLY A 36 -4.37 -21.49 -1.79
CA GLY A 36 -3.36 -20.87 -2.66
C GLY A 36 -3.93 -19.72 -3.50
N HIS A 37 -5.15 -19.88 -4.02
CA HIS A 37 -5.84 -18.84 -4.79
C HIS A 37 -6.24 -17.65 -3.91
N HIS A 38 -6.74 -17.91 -2.71
CA HIS A 38 -7.10 -16.86 -1.74
C HIS A 38 -5.88 -16.06 -1.29
N LEU A 39 -4.77 -16.72 -0.96
CA LEU A 39 -3.52 -16.04 -0.60
C LEU A 39 -2.94 -15.24 -1.77
N ALA A 40 -2.97 -15.80 -2.99
CA ALA A 40 -2.54 -15.08 -4.18
C ALA A 40 -3.40 -13.83 -4.46
N ALA A 41 -4.71 -13.92 -4.24
CA ALA A 41 -5.60 -12.77 -4.35
C ALA A 41 -5.33 -11.75 -3.24
N ALA A 42 -5.15 -12.18 -1.98
CA ALA A 42 -4.83 -11.30 -0.85
C ALA A 42 -3.54 -10.51 -1.10
N ALA A 43 -2.51 -11.16 -1.65
CA ALA A 43 -1.25 -10.51 -2.01
C ALA A 43 -1.45 -9.39 -3.04
N ARG A 44 -2.32 -9.59 -4.04
CA ARG A 44 -2.63 -8.56 -5.05
C ARG A 44 -3.35 -7.35 -4.43
N PHE A 45 -4.29 -7.60 -3.52
CA PHE A 45 -4.97 -6.51 -2.81
C PHE A 45 -4.00 -5.71 -1.93
N ARG A 46 -3.09 -6.38 -1.21
CA ARG A 46 -2.03 -5.68 -0.46
C ARG A 46 -1.10 -4.86 -1.34
N GLN A 47 -0.71 -5.41 -2.49
CA GLN A 47 0.12 -4.67 -3.45
C GLN A 47 -0.60 -3.41 -3.92
N ARG A 48 -1.89 -3.51 -4.22
CA ARG A 48 -2.70 -2.35 -4.62
C ARG A 48 -2.86 -1.33 -3.50
N ALA A 49 -3.09 -1.78 -2.26
CA ALA A 49 -3.15 -0.91 -1.10
C ALA A 49 -1.83 -0.15 -0.88
N GLY A 50 -0.68 -0.82 -1.07
CA GLY A 50 0.65 -0.19 -1.04
C GLY A 50 0.79 0.91 -2.08
N LEU A 51 0.44 0.63 -3.34
CA LEU A 51 0.49 1.64 -4.42
C LEU A 51 -0.40 2.85 -4.14
N CYS A 52 -1.59 2.64 -3.56
CA CYS A 52 -2.48 3.74 -3.18
C CYS A 52 -1.90 4.58 -2.04
N ARG A 53 -1.15 4.00 -1.10
CA ARG A 53 -0.47 4.72 -0.03
C ARG A 53 0.72 5.51 -0.57
N ASP A 54 1.59 4.87 -1.35
CA ASP A 54 2.74 5.51 -1.99
C ASP A 54 2.30 6.72 -2.82
N GLN A 55 1.18 6.60 -3.55
CA GLN A 55 0.64 7.70 -4.35
C GLN A 55 0.07 8.84 -3.51
N VAL A 56 -0.46 8.55 -2.31
CA VAL A 56 -0.89 9.58 -1.35
C VAL A 56 0.32 10.27 -0.73
N ASP A 57 1.36 9.51 -0.38
CA ASP A 57 2.59 10.04 0.21
C ASP A 57 3.40 10.88 -0.80
N ASP A 58 3.40 10.50 -2.09
CA ASP A 58 4.00 11.29 -3.18
C ASP A 58 3.22 12.58 -3.47
N GLN A 59 1.89 12.55 -3.37
CA GLN A 59 1.03 13.73 -3.61
C GLN A 59 0.94 14.67 -2.41
N HIS A 60 1.09 14.12 -1.21
CA HIS A 60 1.13 14.85 0.05
C HIS A 60 2.36 14.41 0.84
N PRO A 61 3.57 14.77 0.38
CA PRO A 61 4.77 14.49 1.14
C PRO A 61 4.62 15.21 2.47
N VAL A 62 4.46 14.43 3.53
CA VAL A 62 4.57 14.95 4.89
C VAL A 62 5.99 15.51 4.95
N PRO A 63 6.20 16.81 5.24
CA PRO A 63 7.55 17.35 5.33
C PRO A 63 8.32 16.49 6.33
N ALA A 64 9.48 16.01 5.90
CA ALA A 64 10.37 15.13 6.66
C ALA A 64 11.09 15.90 7.77
N ASP A 65 10.36 16.66 8.59
CA ASP A 65 10.90 17.59 9.60
C ASP A 65 10.85 17.04 11.04
N ASP A 66 10.65 15.73 11.23
CA ASP A 66 10.83 15.10 12.55
C ASP A 66 11.45 13.69 12.42
N THR A 67 12.52 13.57 11.62
CA THR A 67 13.47 12.46 11.76
C THR A 67 14.90 12.92 11.55
N ASP A 68 15.26 14.03 12.22
CA ASP A 68 16.63 14.25 12.65
C ASP A 68 16.96 13.21 13.74
N GLY A 69 17.54 12.09 13.33
CA GLY A 69 17.85 11.00 14.25
C GLY A 69 18.36 9.72 13.58
N ASP A 70 19.47 9.84 12.85
CA ASP A 70 20.46 8.78 12.64
C ASP A 70 20.09 7.55 11.77
N GLY A 71 20.76 7.42 10.62
CA GLY A 71 20.78 6.15 9.87
C GLY A 71 20.93 6.30 8.36
N ALA A 72 22.08 6.81 7.92
CA ALA A 72 22.46 6.86 6.51
C ALA A 72 22.30 5.50 5.80
N VAL A 73 21.43 5.43 4.79
CA VAL A 73 21.65 4.59 3.60
C VAL A 73 21.29 5.38 2.34
N SER A 74 22.25 6.24 2.00
CA SER A 74 22.76 6.56 0.67
C SER A 74 22.00 5.95 -0.51
N GLY A 75 21.56 6.84 -1.40
CA GLY A 75 20.76 6.53 -2.56
C GLY A 75 21.38 5.59 -3.58
N ARG A 76 20.51 5.05 -4.43
CA ARG A 76 20.90 4.46 -5.71
C ARG A 76 20.03 5.04 -6.81
N VAL A 77 20.53 6.14 -7.37
CA VAL A 77 20.15 6.68 -8.67
C VAL A 77 20.14 5.54 -9.70
N ARG A 78 19.02 5.38 -10.41
CA ARG A 78 18.99 4.69 -11.71
C ARG A 78 18.44 5.67 -12.73
N THR A 79 19.30 6.47 -13.34
CA THR A 79 19.02 7.04 -14.66
C THR A 79 19.42 6.00 -15.71
N ARG A 80 18.47 5.73 -16.61
CA ARG A 80 18.58 4.84 -17.77
C ARG A 80 18.80 5.73 -18.99
N GLY A 81 19.77 5.40 -19.86
CA GLY A 81 19.87 5.92 -21.23
C GLY A 81 20.86 7.06 -21.39
#